data_AF-M1AD50-F1
#
_entry.id   AF-M1AD50-F1
#
_cell.length_a   1.000
_cell.length_b   1.000
_cell.length_c   1.000
_cell.angle_alpha   90.00
_cell.angle_beta   90.00
_cell.angle_gamma   90.00
#
_symmetry.space_group_name_H-M   'P 1'
#
loop_
_entity.id
_entity.type
_entity.pdbx_description
1 polymer ?
#
loop_
_entity_poly.entity_id
_entity_poly.type
_entity_poly.pdbx_seq_one_letter_code
_entity_poly.pdbx_strand_id
1 'polypeptide(L)'
;MIFGRSLLVANAGDCRAVLSRGGLAIEMSKDHRPCCVNERTRVESLGGFVDDGYLNGQLGVTRALGNWHIKGLKEVDKGGPLSAEPELKLLTLTKEDEFLIIGSDGIWDVFRNQNAVDFARRRLQEHNNVKLCCKEIVDEAKKRGAIDNLTVVMVCFHSEPPPPIVFQRSRIRKCISAEGLQNLKSLLEG
;
A
#
# COMPACT_ATOMS: atom_id res chain seq x y z
N MET A 1 15.47 1.12 -4.79
CA MET A 1 16.82 0.53 -5.01
C MET A 1 16.92 -0.78 -4.26
N ILE A 2 17.45 -1.83 -4.91
CA ILE A 2 17.75 -3.11 -4.27
C ILE A 2 19.26 -3.33 -4.40
N PHE A 3 19.96 -3.49 -3.28
CA PHE A 3 21.40 -3.76 -3.26
C PHE A 3 21.71 -4.84 -2.22
N GLY A 4 22.15 -6.01 -2.68
CA GLY A 4 22.24 -7.20 -1.83
C GLY A 4 20.88 -7.53 -1.23
N ARG A 5 20.76 -7.46 0.10
CA ARG A 5 19.49 -7.63 0.83
C ARG A 5 18.86 -6.31 1.27
N SER A 6 19.41 -5.17 0.87
CA SER A 6 18.89 -3.85 1.26
C SER A 6 17.84 -3.39 0.26
N LEU A 7 16.61 -3.18 0.71
CA LEU A 7 15.53 -2.56 -0.04
C LEU A 7 15.35 -1.12 0.45
N LEU A 8 15.64 -0.15 -0.41
CA LEU A 8 15.35 1.27 -0.19
C LEU A 8 14.21 1.70 -1.10
N VAL A 9 13.11 2.17 -0.51
CA VAL A 9 12.00 2.82 -1.20
C VAL A 9 12.08 4.33 -0.95
N ALA A 10 11.95 5.11 -2.01
CA ALA A 10 11.90 6.55 -1.99
C ALA A 10 10.60 6.99 -2.67
N ASN A 11 9.71 7.70 -1.96
CA ASN A 11 8.42 8.12 -2.51
C ASN A 11 8.25 9.64 -2.45
N ALA A 12 7.83 10.24 -3.56
CA ALA A 12 7.43 11.64 -3.65
C ALA A 12 6.20 11.71 -4.56
N GLY A 13 5.01 11.80 -3.96
CA GLY A 13 3.72 11.68 -4.64
C GLY A 13 2.80 10.66 -3.99
N ASP A 14 1.78 10.23 -4.71
CA ASP A 14 0.69 9.35 -4.27
C ASP A 14 0.67 7.98 -4.97
N CYS A 15 1.73 7.64 -5.70
CA CYS A 15 2.09 6.24 -5.92
C CYS A 15 2.42 5.57 -4.57
N ARG A 16 2.23 4.25 -4.51
CA ARG A 16 2.51 3.45 -3.30
C ARG A 16 3.27 2.17 -3.60
N ALA A 17 4.18 1.82 -2.67
CA ALA A 17 4.91 0.56 -2.64
C ALA A 17 4.50 -0.27 -1.41
N VAL A 18 4.16 -1.53 -1.63
CA VAL A 18 3.73 -2.48 -0.58
C VAL A 18 4.48 -3.80 -0.75
N LEU A 19 5.17 -4.23 0.31
CA LEU A 19 5.93 -5.47 0.38
C LEU A 19 5.05 -6.59 0.97
N SER A 20 5.04 -7.76 0.35
CA SER A 20 4.48 -8.97 0.95
C SER A 20 5.55 -9.69 1.76
N ARG A 21 5.30 -9.89 3.07
CA ARG A 21 6.13 -10.71 3.96
C ARG A 21 5.29 -11.78 4.63
N GLY A 22 5.52 -13.04 4.29
CA GLY A 22 4.74 -14.16 4.83
C GLY A 22 3.24 -14.00 4.64
N GLY A 23 2.81 -13.31 3.59
CA GLY A 23 1.41 -13.00 3.29
C GLY A 23 0.84 -11.76 3.97
N LEU A 24 1.63 -11.03 4.74
CA LEU A 24 1.22 -9.76 5.33
C LEU A 24 1.74 -8.60 4.48
N ALA A 25 0.88 -7.60 4.26
CA ALA A 25 1.25 -6.36 3.61
C ALA A 25 2.03 -5.46 4.57
N ILE A 26 3.26 -5.16 4.19
CA ILE A 26 4.12 -4.15 4.82
C ILE A 26 4.16 -2.94 3.92
N GLU A 27 3.60 -1.82 4.40
CA GLU A 27 3.66 -0.54 3.71
C GLU A 27 5.11 -0.08 3.60
N MET A 28 5.61 0.13 2.37
CA MET A 28 6.97 0.61 2.12
C MET A 28 7.03 2.11 1.78
N SER A 29 5.89 2.72 1.47
CA SER A 29 5.74 4.17 1.30
C SER A 29 4.36 4.64 1.71
N LYS A 30 4.25 5.92 2.05
CA LYS A 30 2.98 6.62 2.30
C LYS A 30 2.69 7.57 1.16
N ASP A 31 1.41 7.75 0.86
CA ASP A 31 0.96 8.71 -0.14
C ASP A 31 1.14 10.13 0.40
N HIS A 32 1.57 11.04 -0.47
CA HIS A 32 1.73 12.45 -0.14
C HIS A 32 0.57 13.28 -0.69
N ARG A 33 -0.63 13.06 -0.16
CA ARG A 33 -1.85 13.79 -0.57
C ARG A 33 -2.20 14.94 0.40
N PRO A 34 -2.90 15.99 -0.06
CA PRO A 34 -3.30 17.11 0.80
C PRO A 34 -4.20 16.72 2.00
N CYS A 35 -4.90 15.59 1.92
CA CYS A 35 -5.70 15.06 3.01
C CYS A 35 -4.87 14.36 4.11
N CYS A 36 -3.60 14.05 3.87
CA CYS A 36 -2.72 13.44 4.84
C CYS A 36 -2.32 14.45 5.92
N VAL A 37 -2.62 14.15 7.19
CA VAL A 37 -2.43 15.08 8.32
C VAL A 37 -1.01 15.67 8.37
N ASN A 38 0.02 14.81 8.26
CA ASN A 38 1.41 15.26 8.31
C ASN A 38 1.78 16.19 7.14
N GLU A 39 1.31 15.88 5.93
CA GLU A 39 1.58 16.72 4.76
C GLU A 39 0.80 18.03 4.82
N ARG A 40 -0.45 18.01 5.29
CA ARG A 40 -1.25 19.21 5.51
C ARG A 40 -0.56 20.16 6.48
N THR A 41 -0.12 19.66 7.64
CA THR A 41 0.61 20.47 8.63
C THR A 41 1.90 21.06 8.03
N ARG A 42 2.65 20.27 7.25
CA ARG A 42 3.86 20.76 6.56
C ARG A 42 3.51 21.87 5.56
N VAL A 43 2.52 21.65 4.70
CA VAL A 43 2.06 22.62 3.69
C VAL A 43 1.64 23.94 4.35
N GLU A 44 0.81 23.87 5.39
CA GLU A 44 0.31 25.06 6.11
C GLU A 44 1.45 25.83 6.80
N SER A 45 2.45 25.12 7.34
CA SER A 45 3.63 25.77 7.94
C SER A 45 4.52 26.52 6.94
N LEU A 46 4.39 26.18 5.65
CA LEU A 46 5.11 26.81 4.53
C LEU A 46 4.24 27.83 3.78
N GLY A 47 3.11 28.26 4.38
CA GLY A 47 2.21 29.26 3.80
C GLY A 47 1.31 28.75 2.69
N GLY A 48 1.32 27.45 2.41
CA GLY A 48 0.32 26.82 1.54
C GLY A 48 -1.00 26.55 2.28
N PHE A 49 -2.01 26.12 1.53
CA PHE A 49 -3.31 25.73 2.07
C PHE A 49 -3.89 24.55 1.28
N VAL A 50 -4.92 23.91 1.81
CA VAL A 50 -5.66 22.86 1.12
C VAL A 50 -7.07 23.36 0.84
N ASP A 51 -7.46 23.36 -0.43
CA ASP A 51 -8.78 23.77 -0.91
C ASP A 51 -9.38 22.66 -1.78
N ASP A 52 -10.59 22.21 -1.44
CA ASP A 52 -11.29 21.07 -2.03
C ASP A 52 -10.44 19.80 -2.24
N GLY A 53 -9.50 19.54 -1.33
CA GLY A 53 -8.58 18.39 -1.43
C GLY A 53 -7.34 18.62 -2.31
N TYR A 54 -7.14 19.82 -2.83
CA TYR A 54 -6.00 20.21 -3.66
C TYR A 54 -5.07 21.19 -2.91
N LEU A 55 -3.77 21.00 -3.07
CA LEU A 55 -2.72 21.91 -2.63
C LEU A 55 -2.87 23.25 -3.35
N ASN A 56 -3.09 24.32 -2.57
CA ASN A 56 -3.38 25.68 -3.03
C ASN A 56 -4.51 25.73 -4.09
N GLY A 57 -5.46 24.79 -4.03
CA GLY A 57 -6.54 24.64 -5.02
C GLY A 57 -6.09 24.15 -6.40
N GLN A 58 -4.86 23.61 -6.53
CA GLN A 58 -4.22 23.37 -7.82
C GLN A 58 -3.71 21.94 -8.05
N LEU A 59 -3.15 21.26 -7.02
CA LEU A 59 -2.57 19.92 -7.19
C LEU A 59 -3.12 18.89 -6.20
N GLY A 60 -3.45 17.69 -6.68
CA GLY A 60 -3.89 16.56 -5.84
C GLY A 60 -2.77 15.93 -4.99
N VAL A 61 -1.54 16.42 -5.11
CA VAL A 61 -0.36 15.94 -4.40
C VAL A 61 0.37 17.08 -3.70
N THR A 62 1.05 16.74 -2.62
CA THR A 62 1.89 17.67 -1.83
C THR A 62 3.38 17.49 -2.08
N ARG A 63 3.75 16.40 -2.76
CA ARG A 63 5.12 16.15 -3.22
C ARG A 63 5.13 15.69 -4.67
N ALA A 64 5.99 16.30 -5.48
CA ALA A 64 6.18 15.94 -6.88
C ALA A 64 7.50 16.50 -7.39
N LEU A 65 8.06 15.86 -8.42
CA LEU A 65 9.12 16.45 -9.23
C LEU A 65 8.48 17.38 -10.28
N GLY A 66 9.03 18.58 -10.44
CA GLY A 66 8.52 19.56 -11.41
C GLY A 66 7.43 20.46 -10.86
N ASN A 67 6.41 20.79 -11.67
CA ASN A 67 5.31 21.72 -11.36
C ASN A 67 5.74 23.13 -10.88
N TRP A 68 6.99 23.51 -11.11
CA TRP A 68 7.54 24.82 -10.71
C TRP A 68 6.98 26.02 -11.48
N HIS A 69 6.29 25.78 -12.60
CA HIS A 69 5.62 26.83 -13.37
C HIS A 69 4.35 27.33 -12.67
N ILE A 70 3.87 26.61 -11.67
CA ILE A 70 2.65 26.92 -10.94
C ILE A 70 2.99 27.92 -9.81
N LYS A 71 2.33 29.09 -9.85
CA LYS A 71 2.56 30.17 -8.88
C LYS A 71 2.14 29.73 -7.47
N GLY A 72 2.99 30.03 -6.49
CA GLY A 72 2.73 29.73 -5.08
C GLY A 72 3.10 28.30 -4.65
N LEU A 73 3.60 27.44 -5.55
CA LEU A 73 4.07 26.10 -5.20
C LEU A 73 5.57 26.03 -4.91
N LYS A 74 6.35 26.95 -5.48
CA LYS A 74 7.79 27.07 -5.27
C LYS A 74 8.08 28.43 -4.63
N GLU A 75 8.33 28.45 -3.31
CA GLU A 75 8.92 29.62 -2.66
C GLU A 75 10.44 29.44 -2.58
N VAL A 76 11.15 30.51 -2.91
CA VAL A 76 12.60 30.51 -3.16
C VAL A 76 13.40 30.48 -1.85
N ASP A 77 12.85 31.06 -0.77
CA ASP A 77 13.62 31.31 0.45
C ASP A 77 13.40 30.27 1.56
N LYS A 78 12.17 29.79 1.76
CA LYS A 78 11.81 28.83 2.84
C LYS A 78 11.48 27.42 2.36
N GLY A 79 11.53 27.19 1.04
CA GLY A 79 10.97 26.00 0.41
C GLY A 79 9.45 26.13 0.24
N GLY A 80 8.95 25.96 -0.98
CA GLY A 80 7.53 26.05 -1.25
C GLY A 80 6.72 24.89 -0.66
N PRO A 81 5.38 25.01 -0.63
CA PRO A 81 4.53 23.97 -0.05
C PRO A 81 4.56 22.66 -0.86
N LEU A 82 4.89 22.71 -2.16
CA LEU A 82 5.18 21.51 -2.97
C LEU A 82 6.64 21.08 -2.78
N SER A 83 6.86 19.88 -2.26
CA SER A 83 8.22 19.35 -2.07
C SER A 83 8.62 18.34 -3.14
N ALA A 84 9.88 18.39 -3.58
CA ALA A 84 10.49 17.34 -4.40
C ALA A 84 11.23 16.29 -3.53
N GLU A 85 11.28 16.49 -2.21
CA GLU A 85 12.02 15.63 -1.29
C GLU A 85 11.24 14.33 -1.00
N PRO A 86 11.81 13.16 -1.31
CA PRO A 86 11.14 11.89 -1.06
C PRO A 86 11.18 11.49 0.41
N GLU A 87 10.13 10.80 0.87
CA GLU A 87 10.22 9.99 2.09
C GLU A 87 10.98 8.69 1.77
N LEU A 88 11.96 8.36 2.61
CA LEU A 88 12.80 7.19 2.45
C LEU A 88 12.44 6.12 3.49
N LYS A 89 12.29 4.88 3.04
CA LYS A 89 12.18 3.71 3.92
C LYS A 89 13.16 2.63 3.51
N LEU A 90 14.06 2.30 4.44
CA LEU A 90 15.04 1.23 4.29
C LEU A 90 14.56 -0.01 5.07
N LEU A 91 14.63 -1.16 4.43
CA LEU A 91 14.33 -2.45 5.03
C LEU A 91 15.36 -3.49 4.57
N THR A 92 15.76 -4.38 5.49
CA THR A 92 16.57 -5.55 5.14
C THR A 92 15.63 -6.70 4.77
N LEU A 93 15.82 -7.21 3.55
CA LEU A 93 15.08 -8.34 3.02
C LEU A 93 15.44 -9.63 3.76
N THR A 94 14.42 -10.40 4.08
CA THR A 94 14.48 -11.70 4.72
C THR A 94 13.93 -12.78 3.79
N LYS A 95 14.00 -14.06 4.19
CA LYS A 95 13.49 -15.17 3.36
C LYS A 95 11.96 -15.24 3.32
N GLU A 96 11.31 -14.47 4.18
CA GLU A 96 9.85 -14.36 4.25
C GLU A 96 9.31 -13.28 3.30
N ASP A 97 10.17 -12.45 2.71
CA ASP A 97 9.79 -11.41 1.75
C ASP A 97 9.54 -12.00 0.37
N GLU A 98 8.29 -11.97 -0.07
CA GLU A 98 7.85 -12.71 -1.24
C GLU A 98 7.93 -11.85 -2.51
N PHE A 99 7.34 -10.66 -2.46
CA PHE A 99 7.31 -9.73 -3.58
C PHE A 99 7.01 -8.30 -3.13
N LEU A 100 7.44 -7.32 -3.91
CA LEU A 100 7.09 -5.91 -3.78
C LEU A 100 6.12 -5.51 -4.91
N ILE A 101 5.02 -4.86 -4.57
CA ILE A 101 4.09 -4.22 -5.51
C ILE A 101 4.32 -2.72 -5.47
N ILE A 102 4.53 -2.10 -6.61
CA ILE A 102 4.56 -0.64 -6.79
C ILE A 102 3.43 -0.29 -7.76
N GLY A 103 2.55 0.63 -7.39
CA GLY A 103 1.42 1.03 -8.23
C GLY A 103 1.15 2.52 -8.21
N SER A 104 0.51 3.02 -9.27
CA SER A 104 -0.12 4.35 -9.28
C SER A 104 -1.34 4.41 -8.38
N ASP A 105 -1.79 5.61 -8.04
CA ASP A 105 -3.05 5.86 -7.35
C ASP A 105 -4.25 5.17 -7.99
N GLY A 106 -4.35 5.11 -9.32
CA GLY A 106 -5.40 4.36 -10.00
C GLY A 106 -5.51 2.88 -9.57
N ILE A 107 -4.41 2.25 -9.11
CA ILE A 107 -4.46 0.93 -8.48
C ILE A 107 -4.90 1.03 -7.02
N TRP A 108 -4.27 1.93 -6.25
CA TRP A 108 -4.44 2.00 -4.79
C TRP A 108 -5.77 2.63 -4.34
N ASP A 109 -6.45 3.36 -5.22
CA ASP A 109 -7.78 3.91 -4.96
C ASP A 109 -8.85 2.80 -4.90
N VAL A 110 -8.60 1.67 -5.58
CA VAL A 110 -9.51 0.51 -5.61
C VAL A 110 -8.94 -0.74 -4.93
N PHE A 111 -7.69 -0.68 -4.45
CA PHE A 111 -7.04 -1.73 -3.68
C PHE A 111 -6.56 -1.23 -2.32
N ARG A 112 -7.00 -1.91 -1.26
CA ARG A 112 -6.29 -1.87 0.03
C ARG A 112 -4.99 -2.67 -0.06
N ASN A 113 -3.97 -2.25 0.70
CA ASN A 113 -2.64 -2.88 0.73
C ASN A 113 -2.71 -4.42 0.89
N GLN A 114 -3.44 -4.90 1.91
CA GLN A 114 -3.60 -6.33 2.16
C GLN A 114 -4.36 -7.04 1.04
N ASN A 115 -5.43 -6.43 0.51
CA ASN A 115 -6.21 -7.01 -0.58
C ASN A 115 -5.36 -7.21 -1.85
N ALA A 116 -4.43 -6.29 -2.14
CA ALA A 116 -3.51 -6.41 -3.27
C ALA A 116 -2.52 -7.56 -3.06
N VAL A 117 -1.95 -7.68 -1.85
CA VAL A 117 -1.06 -8.78 -1.48
C VAL A 117 -1.77 -10.13 -1.56
N ASP A 118 -2.97 -10.26 -0.99
CA ASP A 118 -3.74 -11.51 -1.01
C ASP A 118 -4.11 -11.93 -2.43
N PHE A 119 -4.51 -10.95 -3.26
CA PHE A 119 -4.82 -11.18 -4.67
C PHE A 119 -3.57 -11.67 -5.42
N ALA A 120 -2.46 -10.92 -5.33
CA ALA A 120 -1.22 -11.26 -6.01
C ALA A 120 -0.68 -12.62 -5.57
N ARG A 121 -0.69 -12.90 -4.26
CA ARG A 121 -0.25 -14.18 -3.70
C ARG A 121 -1.05 -15.35 -4.29
N ARG A 122 -2.38 -15.24 -4.35
CA ARG A 122 -3.24 -16.28 -4.91
C ARG A 122 -2.94 -16.55 -6.39
N ARG A 123 -2.79 -15.51 -7.19
CA ARG A 123 -2.46 -15.64 -8.63
C ARG A 123 -1.09 -16.25 -8.86
N LEU A 124 -0.09 -15.81 -8.10
CA LEU A 124 1.25 -16.40 -8.16
C LEU A 124 1.23 -17.88 -7.72
N GLN A 125 0.43 -18.25 -6.73
CA GLN A 125 0.25 -19.66 -6.35
C GLN A 125 -0.42 -20.50 -7.44
N GLU A 126 -1.32 -19.91 -8.25
CA GLU A 126 -2.01 -20.60 -9.33
C GLU A 126 -1.10 -20.87 -10.54
N HIS A 127 -0.28 -19.89 -10.94
CA HIS A 127 0.42 -19.96 -12.23
C HIS A 127 1.87 -19.46 -12.22
N ASN A 128 2.37 -18.95 -11.08
CA ASN A 128 3.72 -18.40 -10.89
C ASN A 128 4.25 -17.52 -12.04
N ASN A 129 3.38 -16.66 -12.60
CA ASN A 129 3.70 -15.81 -13.75
C ASN A 129 3.48 -14.35 -13.40
N VAL A 130 4.56 -13.65 -13.09
CA VAL A 130 4.54 -12.26 -12.60
C VAL A 130 3.88 -11.30 -13.60
N LYS A 131 4.14 -11.48 -14.90
CA LYS A 131 3.57 -10.62 -15.95
C LYS A 131 2.06 -10.80 -16.05
N LEU A 132 1.59 -12.05 -15.99
CA LEU A 132 0.16 -12.33 -15.96
C LEU A 132 -0.50 -11.78 -14.70
N CYS A 133 0.13 -11.96 -13.53
CA CYS A 133 -0.36 -11.42 -12.27
C CYS A 133 -0.51 -9.89 -12.31
N CYS A 134 0.47 -9.17 -12.86
CA CYS A 134 0.38 -7.71 -13.06
C CYS A 134 -0.80 -7.32 -13.95
N LYS A 135 -1.02 -8.05 -15.06
CA LYS A 135 -2.17 -7.82 -15.94
C LYS A 135 -3.49 -8.05 -15.21
N GLU A 136 -3.59 -9.11 -14.42
CA GLU A 136 -4.79 -9.42 -13.65
C GLU A 136 -5.06 -8.41 -12.54
N ILE A 137 -4.02 -7.83 -11.92
CA ILE A 137 -4.19 -6.71 -10.97
C ILE A 137 -4.82 -5.50 -11.68
N VAL A 138 -4.33 -5.16 -12.87
CA VAL A 138 -4.88 -4.06 -13.68
C VAL A 138 -6.33 -4.36 -14.11
N ASP A 139 -6.62 -5.57 -14.57
CA ASP A 139 -7.96 -5.97 -15.00
C ASP A 139 -8.94 -6.00 -13.80
N GLU A 140 -8.48 -6.42 -12.63
CA GLU A 140 -9.25 -6.36 -11.38
C GLU A 140 -9.50 -4.91 -10.95
N ALA A 141 -8.52 -4.02 -11.08
CA ALA A 141 -8.72 -2.59 -10.79
C ALA A 141 -9.82 -1.98 -11.69
N LYS A 142 -9.83 -2.31 -12.99
CA LYS A 142 -10.90 -1.89 -13.91
C LYS A 142 -12.26 -2.41 -13.48
N LYS A 143 -12.36 -3.68 -13.08
CA LYS A 143 -13.62 -4.28 -12.59
C LYS A 143 -14.15 -3.60 -11.33
N ARG A 144 -13.25 -3.06 -10.50
CA ARG A 144 -13.59 -2.28 -9.30
C ARG A 144 -13.93 -0.82 -9.60
N GLY A 145 -13.97 -0.42 -10.87
CA GLY A 145 -14.36 0.91 -11.29
C GLY A 145 -13.23 1.94 -11.26
N ALA A 146 -11.97 1.52 -11.39
CA ALA A 146 -10.86 2.45 -11.53
C ALA A 146 -11.05 3.32 -12.78
N ILE A 147 -10.93 4.64 -12.61
CA ILE A 147 -11.17 5.65 -13.65
C ILE A 147 -9.89 6.27 -14.20
N ASP A 148 -8.75 6.03 -13.54
CA ASP A 148 -7.46 6.65 -13.87
C ASP A 148 -6.55 5.70 -14.68
N ASN A 149 -5.36 6.19 -15.04
CA ASN A 149 -4.28 5.42 -15.61
C ASN A 149 -3.77 4.38 -14.60
N LEU A 150 -3.64 3.14 -15.08
CA LEU A 150 -3.34 1.98 -14.23
C LEU A 150 -1.93 1.48 -14.54
N THR A 151 -1.01 1.71 -13.62
CA THR A 151 0.36 1.19 -13.72
C THR A 151 0.68 0.36 -12.48
N VAL A 152 1.24 -0.84 -12.70
CA VAL A 152 1.74 -1.70 -11.64
C VAL A 152 3.08 -2.32 -12.05
N VAL A 153 4.01 -2.36 -11.10
CA VAL A 153 5.29 -3.06 -11.19
C VAL A 153 5.37 -4.04 -10.04
N MET A 154 5.73 -5.28 -10.33
CA MET A 154 5.94 -6.31 -9.32
C MET A 154 7.36 -6.85 -9.38
N VAL A 155 7.99 -6.98 -8.22
CA VAL A 155 9.33 -7.56 -8.06
C VAL A 155 9.21 -8.76 -7.13
N CYS A 156 9.42 -9.97 -7.65
CA CYS A 156 9.45 -11.19 -6.83
C CYS A 156 10.89 -11.45 -6.34
N PHE A 157 11.04 -11.77 -5.06
CA PHE A 157 12.35 -12.05 -4.45
C PHE A 157 12.70 -13.55 -4.45
N HIS A 158 11.75 -14.40 -4.86
CA HIS A 158 11.90 -15.84 -5.02
C HIS A 158 11.46 -16.27 -6.42
N SER A 159 12.07 -17.35 -6.92
CA SER A 159 11.68 -17.97 -8.20
C SER A 159 10.43 -18.85 -8.05
N GLU A 160 10.24 -19.44 -6.87
CA GLU A 160 9.07 -20.26 -6.53
C GLU A 160 7.90 -19.38 -6.09
N PRO A 161 6.65 -19.85 -6.28
CA PRO A 161 5.48 -19.09 -5.85
C PRO A 161 5.42 -18.99 -4.32
N PRO A 162 4.73 -17.97 -3.77
CA PRO A 162 4.59 -17.81 -2.33
C PRO A 162 3.96 -19.07 -1.69
N PRO A 163 4.52 -19.60 -0.60
CA PRO A 163 4.01 -20.84 0.00
C PRO A 163 2.57 -20.66 0.52
N PRO A 164 1.76 -21.72 0.60
CA PRO A 164 0.48 -21.65 1.30
C PRO A 164 0.67 -21.20 2.76
N ILE A 165 -0.24 -20.37 3.27
CA ILE A 165 -0.20 -19.96 4.68
C ILE A 165 -0.60 -21.18 5.52
N VAL A 166 0.37 -21.81 6.17
CA VAL A 166 0.11 -22.90 7.11
C VAL A 166 -0.31 -22.29 8.43
N PHE A 167 -1.61 -22.15 8.65
CA PHE A 167 -2.11 -21.94 10.01
C PHE A 167 -1.80 -23.20 10.81
N GLN A 168 -0.81 -23.14 11.70
CA GLN A 168 -0.77 -24.07 12.82
C GLN A 168 -2.03 -23.79 13.63
N ARG A 169 -3.08 -24.59 13.39
CA ARG A 169 -4.21 -24.66 14.30
C ARG A 169 -3.61 -25.06 15.65
N SER A 170 -3.43 -24.10 16.55
CA SER A 170 -3.35 -24.44 17.96
C SER A 170 -4.57 -25.29 18.23
N ARG A 171 -4.35 -26.54 18.67
CA ARG A 171 -5.44 -27.38 19.17
C ARG A 171 -5.98 -26.65 20.40
N ILE A 172 -6.88 -25.70 20.20
CA ILE A 172 -7.71 -25.20 21.28
C ILE A 172 -8.51 -26.41 21.72
N ARG A 173 -8.10 -27.03 22.83
CA ARG A 173 -8.97 -27.94 23.58
C ARG A 173 -10.20 -27.10 23.93
N LYS A 174 -11.29 -27.32 23.20
CA LYS A 174 -12.61 -26.79 23.59
C LYS A 174 -13.03 -27.53 24.86
N CYS A 175 -12.49 -27.13 26.00
CA CYS A 175 -13.02 -27.52 27.30
C CYS A 175 -14.20 -26.61 27.60
N ILE A 176 -15.37 -26.97 27.07
CA ILE A 176 -16.63 -26.46 27.59
C ILE A 176 -17.07 -27.49 28.63
N SER A 177 -17.28 -27.06 29.88
CA SER A 177 -17.86 -27.94 30.91
C SER A 177 -19.27 -28.37 30.49
N ALA A 178 -19.77 -29.49 31.02
CA ALA A 178 -21.14 -29.93 30.76
C ALA A 178 -22.17 -28.83 31.10
N GLU A 179 -21.91 -28.04 32.16
CA GLU A 179 -22.69 -26.87 32.56
C GLU A 179 -22.64 -25.74 31.51
N GLY A 180 -21.46 -25.43 30.96
CA GLY A 180 -21.32 -24.43 29.91
C GLY A 180 -22.08 -24.79 28.63
N LEU A 181 -22.21 -26.09 28.36
CA LEU A 181 -22.98 -26.61 27.22
C LEU A 181 -24.49 -26.55 27.46
N GLN A 182 -24.95 -26.72 28.71
CA GLN A 182 -26.37 -26.55 29.07
C GLN A 182 -26.81 -25.09 29.03
N ASN A 183 -25.97 -24.16 29.52
CA ASN A 183 -26.29 -22.73 29.51
C ASN A 183 -26.41 -22.17 28.08
N LEU A 184 -25.64 -22.70 27.12
CA LEU A 184 -25.77 -22.32 25.71
C LEU A 184 -27.04 -22.88 25.06
N LYS A 185 -27.49 -24.07 25.46
CA LYS A 185 -28.75 -24.65 24.96
C LYS A 185 -29.96 -23.87 25.48
N SER A 186 -29.96 -23.49 26.76
CA SER A 186 -31.05 -22.68 27.33
C SER A 186 -31.15 -21.28 26.72
N LEU A 187 -30.04 -20.74 26.19
CA LEU A 187 -30.02 -19.43 25.51
C LEU A 187 -30.49 -19.47 24.06
N LEU A 188 -30.51 -20.65 23.43
CA LEU A 188 -30.94 -20.84 22.03
C LEU A 188 -32.39 -21.32 21.93
N GLU A 189 -32.95 -21.84 23.02
CA GLU A 189 -34.34 -22.32 23.11
C GLU A 189 -35.26 -21.33 23.88
N GLY A 190 -34.77 -20.11 24.15
CA GLY A 190 -35.51 -19.01 24.78
C GLY A 190 -35.85 -17.88 23.82
#